data_AF-A0A6I2MDW9-F1
#
_entry.id   AF-A0A6I2MDW9-F1
#
_cell.length_a   1.000
_cell.length_b   1.000
_cell.length_c   1.000
_cell.angle_alpha   90.00
_cell.angle_beta   90.00
_cell.angle_gamma   90.00
#
_symmetry.space_group_name_H-M   'P 1'
#
loop_
_entity.id
_entity.type
_entity.pdbx_description
1 polymer ?
#
loop_
_entity_poly.entity_id
_entity_poly.type
_entity_poly.pdbx_seq_one_letter_code
_entity_poly.pdbx_strand_id
1 'polypeptide(L)'
;MLNRMKPELVCEDDAIKRKFKNLENFEDVARMLEIPVKKLREIIVLSKKNNYITFKIKKKNGNDRTIHAPNKNLSILQKKFSYILSLVYNNHLSAHGFIKDRSIVSNATQHIKQRYVLNFDLEDYFENINFGRVRAMFIHYFGFNEAVASTLSNICCHHDGFLPQGAATSPAISNILSFKLDKDLTKLARKHHCIYSRYADDITFSTKKNQFPKDIAFIENSSVQLSNEVIKIVKGNGFFINENKTRLNNNKEHLSVTGITVNEKLNVERTYIRKIRSILHCIEKNIDDIEVAKTMFNEKYKFRQRKENKNPDMFDVLRGMISYVGQVKGKEDEVFLKLANRYNRAIEFFDLPLIKIPVPKKKFQEDNTYVIESLNYDYTFGGERHYSLVSQGTGFILKGIGLITNEHVLKEYIEMLELGVQYDSSENIVIHRSKYSHEKQYAKLLCYDKIKDIAILSIKGLDIKKVGFDYNVSIEPDQEIQLVGYPNFRENMDISIKNGVILGERYTDKTGFVSEKRFETSAHIYGGNSGGPVVNMANEVIAVAVKGATENGVVPNEVIPIKEVIDLAKKNKIITT
;
A
#
# COMPACT_ATOMS: atom_id res chain seq x y z
N MET A 1 24.55 35.30 -12.30
CA MET A 1 23.65 34.13 -12.30
C MET A 1 22.55 34.35 -11.26
N LEU A 2 21.29 34.48 -11.68
CA LEU A 2 20.14 34.56 -10.76
C LEU A 2 20.01 33.23 -10.02
N ASN A 3 20.32 33.21 -8.72
CA ASN A 3 20.06 32.06 -7.84
C ASN A 3 18.57 31.70 -7.94
N ARG A 4 18.26 30.59 -8.64
CA ARG A 4 16.89 30.06 -8.72
C ARG A 4 16.45 29.66 -7.31
N MET A 5 15.29 30.13 -6.87
CA MET A 5 14.74 29.74 -5.56
C MET A 5 14.53 28.22 -5.53
N LYS A 6 15.04 27.56 -4.49
CA LYS A 6 14.81 26.14 -4.25
C LYS A 6 13.38 25.91 -3.73
N PRO A 7 12.72 24.82 -4.12
CA PRO A 7 11.36 24.51 -3.67
C PRO A 7 11.28 24.03 -2.22
N GLU A 8 12.36 23.46 -1.70
CA GLU A 8 12.44 22.86 -0.37
C GLU A 8 13.10 23.79 0.65
N LEU A 9 12.80 23.56 1.93
CA LEU A 9 13.50 24.18 3.05
C LEU A 9 14.71 23.31 3.42
N VAL A 10 15.82 23.96 3.77
CA VAL A 10 17.07 23.29 4.17
C VAL A 10 17.11 23.06 5.68
N CYS A 11 16.45 23.90 6.47
CA CYS A 11 16.40 23.75 7.92
C CYS A 11 15.65 22.48 8.36
N GLU A 12 16.14 21.87 9.44
CA GLU A 12 15.46 20.78 10.15
C GLU A 12 14.11 21.22 10.74
N ASP A 13 13.20 20.27 10.89
CA ASP A 13 11.81 20.51 11.31
C ASP A 13 11.67 21.29 12.63
N ASP A 14 12.50 20.99 13.63
CA ASP A 14 12.46 21.68 14.93
C ASP A 14 12.96 23.13 14.84
N ALA A 15 13.95 23.38 13.98
CA ALA A 15 14.40 24.73 13.70
C ALA A 15 13.32 25.53 12.95
N ILE A 16 12.61 24.89 12.01
CA ILE A 16 11.47 25.49 11.32
C ILE A 16 10.37 25.88 12.31
N LYS A 17 9.94 24.96 13.18
CA LYS A 17 8.89 25.20 14.18
C LYS A 17 9.26 26.36 15.11
N ARG A 18 10.51 26.41 15.58
CA ARG A 18 11.01 27.52 16.42
C ARG A 18 11.00 28.86 15.69
N LYS A 19 11.48 28.91 14.45
CA LYS A 19 11.45 30.13 13.62
C LYS A 19 10.02 30.62 13.40
N PHE A 20 9.09 29.71 13.09
CA PHE A 20 7.69 30.05 12.87
C PHE A 20 7.04 30.64 14.12
N LYS A 21 7.32 30.12 15.32
CA LYS A 21 6.76 30.65 16.58
C LYS A 21 7.26 32.05 16.93
N ASN A 22 8.47 32.42 16.49
CA ASN A 22 9.15 33.65 16.88
C ASN A 22 9.17 34.69 15.73
N LEU A 23 8.14 34.73 14.89
CA LEU A 23 8.02 35.73 13.83
C LEU A 23 7.55 37.06 14.41
N GLU A 24 8.31 38.13 14.21
CA GLU A 24 7.99 39.48 14.69
C GLU A 24 7.82 40.48 13.55
N ASN A 25 8.48 40.27 12.42
CA ASN A 25 8.49 41.23 11.31
C ASN A 25 8.56 40.56 9.92
N PHE A 26 8.65 41.39 8.89
CA PHE A 26 8.69 40.98 7.48
C PHE A 26 9.97 40.19 7.14
N GLU A 27 11.09 40.59 7.71
CA GLU A 27 12.41 39.98 7.52
C GLU A 27 12.44 38.56 8.09
N ASP A 28 11.78 38.33 9.23
CA ASP A 28 11.67 37.01 9.85
C ASP A 28 10.92 36.03 8.95
N VAL A 29 9.84 36.47 8.30
CA VAL A 29 9.09 35.66 7.34
C VAL A 29 9.99 35.26 6.16
N ALA A 30 10.78 36.21 5.63
CA ALA A 30 11.73 35.92 4.55
C ALA A 30 12.81 34.90 4.98
N ARG A 31 13.35 35.06 6.20
CA ARG A 31 14.34 34.13 6.78
C ARG A 31 13.76 32.74 7.04
N MET A 32 12.52 32.65 7.51
CA MET A 32 11.81 31.38 7.70
C MET A 32 11.60 30.65 6.37
N LEU A 33 11.26 31.37 5.31
CA LEU A 33 11.10 30.83 3.96
C LEU A 33 12.42 30.63 3.21
N GLU A 34 13.56 30.96 3.84
CA GLU A 34 14.91 30.88 3.28
C GLU A 34 15.04 31.60 1.93
N ILE A 35 14.54 32.84 1.87
CA ILE A 35 14.65 33.71 0.70
C ILE A 35 15.15 35.10 1.08
N PRO A 36 15.81 35.83 0.17
CA PRO A 36 16.17 37.22 0.42
C PRO A 36 14.93 38.09 0.66
N VAL A 37 15.01 39.02 1.62
CA VAL A 37 13.94 39.98 1.97
C VAL A 37 13.45 40.75 0.74
N LYS A 38 14.39 41.23 -0.10
CA LYS A 38 14.09 41.91 -1.37
C LYS A 38 13.21 41.05 -2.29
N LYS A 39 13.45 39.73 -2.32
CA LYS A 39 12.69 38.80 -3.16
C LYS A 39 11.29 38.57 -2.63
N LEU A 40 11.12 38.46 -1.31
CA LEU A 40 9.78 38.41 -0.71
C LEU A 40 8.99 39.67 -1.09
N ARG A 41 9.58 40.86 -0.88
CA ARG A 41 8.94 42.15 -1.23
C ARG A 41 8.56 42.23 -2.71
N GLU A 42 9.43 41.81 -3.61
CA GLU A 42 9.14 41.74 -5.05
C GLU A 42 7.89 40.90 -5.33
N ILE A 43 7.77 39.73 -4.71
CA ILE A 43 6.67 38.78 -4.97
C ILE A 43 5.36 39.31 -4.38
N ILE A 44 5.31 39.60 -3.07
CA ILE A 44 4.04 39.87 -2.39
C ILE A 44 3.59 41.33 -2.40
N VAL A 45 4.48 42.27 -2.76
CA VAL A 45 4.15 43.70 -2.87
C VAL A 45 4.17 44.15 -4.33
N LEU A 46 5.35 44.11 -4.99
CA LEU A 46 5.53 44.72 -6.32
C LEU A 46 4.80 43.95 -7.42
N SER A 47 4.85 42.62 -7.37
CA SER A 47 4.27 41.72 -8.38
C SER A 47 2.91 41.14 -7.99
N LYS A 48 2.28 41.67 -6.93
CA LYS A 48 1.10 41.05 -6.30
C LYS A 48 -0.02 40.71 -7.29
N LYS A 49 -0.32 41.62 -8.23
CA LYS A 49 -1.37 41.42 -9.25
C LYS A 49 -1.02 40.36 -10.29
N ASN A 50 0.28 40.13 -10.54
CA ASN A 50 0.79 39.20 -11.56
C ASN A 50 1.14 37.82 -10.97
N ASN A 51 0.74 37.57 -9.72
CA ASN A 51 1.08 36.34 -9.02
C ASN A 51 0.22 35.13 -9.40
N TYR A 52 -0.91 35.34 -10.05
CA TYR A 52 -1.83 34.26 -10.42
C TYR A 52 -2.19 34.34 -11.90
N ILE A 53 -2.35 33.16 -12.50
CA ILE A 53 -2.92 32.98 -13.83
C ILE A 53 -4.27 32.30 -13.66
N THR A 54 -5.30 32.93 -14.22
CA THR A 54 -6.68 32.46 -14.16
C THR A 54 -7.02 31.69 -15.43
N PHE A 55 -7.56 30.48 -15.28
CA PHE A 55 -8.07 29.70 -16.41
C PHE A 55 -9.26 28.84 -15.97
N LYS A 56 -10.03 28.33 -16.93
CA LYS A 56 -11.24 27.54 -16.66
C LYS A 56 -11.01 26.06 -16.98
N ILE A 57 -11.57 25.19 -16.14
CA ILE A 57 -11.62 23.73 -16.34
C ILE A 57 -13.07 23.27 -16.26
N LYS A 58 -13.49 22.29 -17.07
CA LYS A 58 -14.85 21.73 -16.98
C LYS A 58 -15.04 20.87 -15.72
N LYS A 59 -16.12 21.13 -14.97
CA LYS A 59 -16.63 20.32 -13.85
C LYS A 59 -17.27 19.01 -14.35
N LYS A 60 -17.57 18.08 -13.43
CA LYS A 60 -18.26 16.81 -13.75
C LYS A 60 -19.66 17.03 -14.36
N ASN A 61 -20.34 18.11 -13.99
CA ASN A 61 -21.66 18.49 -14.51
C ASN A 61 -21.60 19.35 -15.78
N GLY A 62 -20.40 19.68 -16.31
CA GLY A 62 -20.23 20.48 -17.52
C GLY A 62 -20.02 21.98 -17.30
N ASN A 63 -20.31 22.49 -16.10
CA ASN A 63 -20.07 23.89 -15.74
C ASN A 63 -18.56 24.18 -15.65
N ASP A 64 -18.17 25.45 -15.72
CA ASP A 64 -16.78 25.85 -15.57
C ASP A 64 -16.36 25.91 -14.09
N ARG A 65 -15.11 25.52 -13.80
CA ARG A 65 -14.37 25.77 -12.57
C ARG A 65 -13.23 26.71 -12.91
N THR A 66 -13.27 27.90 -12.32
CA THR A 66 -12.15 28.85 -12.40
C THR A 66 -11.03 28.38 -11.48
N ILE A 67 -9.82 28.30 -12.02
CA ILE A 67 -8.60 27.97 -11.28
C ILE A 67 -7.69 29.19 -11.31
N HIS A 68 -7.13 29.52 -10.15
CA HIS A 68 -6.14 30.58 -9.97
C HIS A 68 -4.80 29.94 -9.63
N ALA A 69 -4.00 29.62 -10.64
CA ALA A 69 -2.71 28.98 -10.43
C ALA A 69 -1.64 30.02 -10.09
N PRO A 70 -0.89 29.85 -8.98
CA PRO A 70 0.20 30.77 -8.66
C PRO A 70 1.33 30.64 -9.69
N ASN A 71 1.99 31.76 -10.00
CA ASN A 71 3.20 31.75 -10.80
C ASN A 71 4.32 30.98 -10.10
N LYS A 72 5.40 30.68 -10.83
CA LYS A 72 6.49 29.83 -10.32
C LYS A 72 7.08 30.35 -9.00
N ASN A 73 7.25 31.65 -8.85
CA ASN A 73 7.86 32.24 -7.66
C ASN A 73 6.92 32.11 -6.45
N LEU A 74 5.67 32.54 -6.57
CA LEU A 74 4.70 32.42 -5.48
C LEU A 74 4.42 30.95 -5.13
N SER A 75 4.35 30.07 -6.12
CA SER A 75 4.17 28.63 -5.91
C SER A 75 5.28 28.04 -5.03
N ILE A 76 6.53 28.47 -5.20
CA ILE A 76 7.65 28.04 -4.35
C ILE A 76 7.44 28.51 -2.90
N LEU A 77 7.11 29.79 -2.69
CA LEU A 77 6.84 30.33 -1.35
C LEU A 77 5.69 29.58 -0.66
N GLN A 78 4.60 29.34 -1.39
CA GLN A 78 3.43 28.63 -0.86
C GLN A 78 3.73 27.16 -0.57
N LYS A 79 4.56 26.47 -1.36
CA LYS A 79 4.97 25.08 -1.07
C LYS A 79 5.80 25.01 0.21
N LYS A 80 6.79 25.88 0.35
CA LYS A 80 7.57 26.00 1.60
C LYS A 80 6.66 26.29 2.77
N PHE A 81 5.72 27.22 2.61
CA PHE A 81 4.83 27.57 3.71
C PHE A 81 3.81 26.48 4.04
N SER A 82 3.30 25.77 3.04
CA SER A 82 2.43 24.60 3.23
C SER A 82 3.12 23.50 4.04
N TYR A 83 4.41 23.25 3.77
CA TYR A 83 5.23 22.36 4.57
C TYR A 83 5.33 22.83 6.03
N ILE A 84 5.63 24.11 6.26
CA ILE A 84 5.69 24.70 7.61
C ILE A 84 4.35 24.51 8.34
N LEU A 85 3.22 24.82 7.69
CA LEU A 85 1.89 24.65 8.26
C LEU A 85 1.62 23.19 8.66
N SER A 86 2.11 22.22 7.89
CA SER A 86 1.96 20.80 8.20
C SER A 86 2.70 20.36 9.47
N LEU A 87 3.71 21.12 9.91
CA LEU A 87 4.49 20.84 11.12
C LEU A 87 3.90 21.48 12.39
N VAL A 88 3.02 22.48 12.25
CA VAL A 88 2.58 23.35 13.37
C VAL A 88 1.08 23.28 13.66
N TYR A 89 0.28 22.71 12.76
CA TYR A 89 -1.17 22.62 12.91
C TYR A 89 -1.66 21.17 13.04
N ASN A 90 -2.65 20.98 13.90
CA ASN A 90 -3.34 19.70 14.08
C ASN A 90 -4.74 19.73 13.46
N ASN A 91 -4.99 18.80 12.55
CA ASN A 91 -6.29 18.68 11.90
C ASN A 91 -7.38 18.17 12.84
N HIS A 92 -8.64 18.57 12.60
CA HIS A 92 -9.78 17.98 13.28
C HIS A 92 -9.93 16.50 12.89
N LEU A 93 -10.28 15.62 13.85
CA LEU A 93 -10.36 14.17 13.62
C LEU A 93 -11.37 13.75 12.54
N SER A 94 -12.47 14.50 12.43
CA SER A 94 -13.53 14.27 11.43
C SER A 94 -13.19 14.82 10.03
N ALA A 95 -12.06 15.52 9.87
CA ALA A 95 -11.62 16.02 8.58
C ALA A 95 -10.77 14.97 7.86
N HIS A 96 -11.04 14.74 6.58
CA HIS A 96 -10.33 13.79 5.72
C HIS A 96 -9.74 14.44 4.46
N GLY A 97 -10.27 15.59 4.04
CA GLY A 97 -9.77 16.31 2.86
C GLY A 97 -8.44 16.97 3.14
N PHE A 98 -7.49 16.86 2.21
CA PHE A 98 -6.17 17.51 2.25
C PHE A 98 -5.25 17.11 3.41
N ILE A 99 -5.50 15.97 4.05
CA ILE A 99 -4.75 15.51 5.21
C ILE A 99 -3.90 14.31 4.80
N LYS A 100 -2.62 14.31 5.21
CA LYS A 100 -1.71 13.19 5.01
C LYS A 100 -2.31 11.92 5.61
N ASP A 101 -2.19 10.80 4.89
CA ASP A 101 -2.73 9.49 5.28
C ASP A 101 -4.27 9.44 5.43
N ARG A 102 -4.97 10.47 4.96
CA ARG A 102 -6.42 10.47 4.74
C ARG A 102 -6.72 10.53 3.25
N SER A 103 -7.89 10.03 2.89
CA SER A 103 -8.37 9.93 1.52
C SER A 103 -9.89 9.82 1.48
N ILE A 104 -10.46 9.89 0.28
CA ILE A 104 -11.88 9.58 0.06
C ILE A 104 -12.25 8.18 0.57
N VAL A 105 -11.31 7.22 0.57
CA VAL A 105 -11.51 5.87 1.11
C VAL A 105 -11.64 5.93 2.63
N SER A 106 -10.72 6.62 3.32
CA SER A 106 -10.79 6.78 4.78
C SER A 106 -12.07 7.50 5.23
N ASN A 107 -12.54 8.47 4.42
CA ASN A 107 -13.77 9.21 4.65
C ASN A 107 -14.99 8.29 4.53
N ALA A 108 -15.10 7.59 3.39
CA ALA A 108 -16.19 6.65 3.13
C ALA A 108 -16.25 5.49 4.14
N THR A 109 -15.09 5.05 4.66
CA THR A 109 -14.99 3.96 5.64
C THR A 109 -15.81 4.23 6.90
N GLN A 110 -15.90 5.50 7.34
CA GLN A 110 -16.67 5.88 8.53
C GLN A 110 -18.18 5.60 8.39
N HIS A 111 -18.67 5.49 7.16
CA HIS A 111 -20.10 5.46 6.83
C HIS A 111 -20.58 4.13 6.25
N ILE A 112 -19.79 3.06 6.42
CA ILE A 112 -20.16 1.71 5.96
C ILE A 112 -21.35 1.17 6.76
N LYS A 113 -22.28 0.47 6.09
CA LYS A 113 -23.43 -0.24 6.71
C LYS A 113 -24.32 0.67 7.56
N GLN A 114 -24.52 1.89 7.09
CA GLN A 114 -25.42 2.86 7.72
C GLN A 114 -26.81 2.71 7.12
N ARG A 115 -27.86 3.04 7.88
CA ARG A 115 -29.24 3.01 7.39
C ARG A 115 -29.57 4.24 6.55
N TYR A 116 -28.97 5.37 6.88
CA TYR A 116 -29.12 6.62 6.17
C TYR A 116 -27.78 7.32 6.01
N VAL A 117 -27.59 7.98 4.86
CA VAL A 117 -26.46 8.86 4.57
C VAL A 117 -26.99 10.16 3.99
N LEU A 118 -26.67 11.27 4.67
CA LEU A 118 -26.86 12.64 4.20
C LEU A 118 -25.50 13.14 3.68
N ASN A 119 -25.49 13.68 2.48
CA ASN A 119 -24.35 14.43 1.95
C ASN A 119 -24.82 15.82 1.52
N PHE A 120 -24.03 16.84 1.84
CA PHE A 120 -24.21 18.18 1.31
C PHE A 120 -22.85 18.82 1.13
N ASP A 121 -22.80 19.89 0.34
CA ASP A 121 -21.57 20.55 -0.07
C ASP A 121 -21.60 22.02 0.37
N LEU A 122 -20.43 22.59 0.61
CA LEU A 122 -20.29 24.02 0.86
C LEU A 122 -20.16 24.78 -0.46
N GLU A 123 -20.91 25.86 -0.62
CA GLU A 123 -20.80 26.74 -1.79
C GLU A 123 -19.49 27.54 -1.72
N ASP A 124 -18.78 27.63 -2.85
CA ASP A 124 -17.58 28.45 -3.04
C ASP A 124 -16.61 28.41 -1.84
N TYR A 125 -16.30 27.19 -1.40
CA TYR A 125 -15.64 26.90 -0.12
C TYR A 125 -14.34 27.69 0.10
N PHE A 126 -13.51 27.82 -0.94
CA PHE A 126 -12.26 28.56 -0.86
C PHE A 126 -12.48 30.07 -0.96
N GLU A 127 -13.38 30.50 -1.85
CA GLU A 127 -13.65 31.91 -2.10
C GLU A 127 -14.35 32.59 -0.91
N ASN A 128 -15.14 31.83 -0.12
CA ASN A 128 -15.73 32.27 1.14
C ASN A 128 -14.70 32.46 2.28
N ILE A 129 -13.45 32.05 2.07
CA ILE A 129 -12.33 32.33 2.97
C ILE A 129 -11.61 33.58 2.47
N ASN A 130 -12.01 34.74 3.00
CA ASN A 130 -11.42 36.02 2.64
C ASN A 130 -10.10 36.32 3.40
N PHE A 131 -9.36 37.31 2.90
CA PHE A 131 -8.09 37.77 3.46
C PHE A 131 -8.19 38.14 4.95
N GLY A 132 -9.30 38.78 5.35
CA GLY A 132 -9.55 39.14 6.74
C GLY A 132 -9.62 37.93 7.65
N ARG A 133 -10.30 36.85 7.23
CA ARG A 133 -10.37 35.58 7.97
C ARG A 133 -9.00 34.90 8.08
N VAL A 134 -8.23 34.87 6.99
CA VAL A 134 -6.87 34.30 6.99
C VAL A 134 -5.95 35.10 7.93
N ARG A 135 -6.02 36.44 7.88
CA ARG A 135 -5.26 37.32 8.77
C ARG A 135 -5.66 37.12 10.23
N ALA A 136 -6.96 37.09 10.52
CA ALA A 136 -7.48 36.86 11.87
C ALA A 136 -7.05 35.49 12.42
N MET A 137 -7.00 34.45 11.58
CA MET A 137 -6.45 33.15 11.96
C MET A 137 -4.97 33.27 12.37
N PHE A 138 -4.13 33.96 11.60
CA PHE A 138 -2.73 34.16 12.00
C PHE A 138 -2.57 34.94 13.31
N ILE A 139 -3.45 35.90 13.59
CA ILE A 139 -3.42 36.67 14.83
C ILE A 139 -3.90 35.81 16.01
N HIS A 140 -5.10 35.24 15.93
CA HIS A 140 -5.77 34.64 17.08
C HIS A 140 -5.39 33.17 17.31
N TYR A 141 -5.13 32.40 16.25
CA TYR A 141 -4.76 31.00 16.38
C TYR A 141 -3.24 30.82 16.60
N PHE A 142 -2.43 31.58 15.86
CA PHE A 142 -0.96 31.48 15.95
C PHE A 142 -0.31 32.55 16.85
N GLY A 143 -1.06 33.56 17.29
CA GLY A 143 -0.55 34.59 18.22
C GLY A 143 0.36 35.62 17.56
N PHE A 144 0.33 35.77 16.23
CA PHE A 144 1.19 36.72 15.54
C PHE A 144 0.67 38.15 15.60
N ASN A 145 1.59 39.11 15.52
CA ASN A 145 1.24 40.51 15.35
C ASN A 145 0.66 40.79 13.95
N GLU A 146 0.07 41.98 13.83
CA GLU A 146 -0.61 42.43 12.62
C GLU A 146 0.26 42.45 11.36
N ALA A 147 1.53 42.83 11.49
CA ALA A 147 2.46 42.94 10.37
C ALA A 147 2.82 41.56 9.81
N VAL A 148 3.15 40.61 10.68
CA VAL A 148 3.42 39.22 10.32
C VAL A 148 2.18 38.56 9.73
N ALA A 149 1.02 38.69 10.40
CA ALA A 149 -0.24 38.12 9.93
C ALA A 149 -0.61 38.65 8.54
N SER A 150 -0.44 39.95 8.27
CA SER A 150 -0.71 40.53 6.95
C SER A 150 0.27 40.03 5.89
N THR A 151 1.54 39.88 6.25
CA THR A 151 2.58 39.34 5.35
C THR A 151 2.25 37.92 4.92
N LEU A 152 1.94 37.04 5.89
CA LEU A 152 1.55 35.65 5.62
C LEU A 152 0.24 35.55 4.83
N SER A 153 -0.77 36.36 5.14
CA SER A 153 -2.02 36.41 4.37
C SER A 153 -1.79 36.84 2.92
N ASN A 154 -0.86 37.76 2.65
CA ASN A 154 -0.51 38.15 1.27
C ASN A 154 0.19 37.03 0.48
N ILE A 155 0.86 36.09 1.15
CA ILE A 155 1.41 34.88 0.52
C ILE A 155 0.26 33.90 0.17
N CYS A 156 -0.74 33.78 1.05
CA CYS A 156 -1.79 32.78 0.93
C CYS A 156 -2.93 33.18 -0.02
N CYS A 157 -3.34 34.44 -0.03
CA CYS A 157 -4.54 34.88 -0.72
C CYS A 157 -4.28 35.34 -2.16
N HIS A 158 -5.32 35.27 -2.99
CA HIS A 158 -5.41 36.00 -4.24
C HIS A 158 -5.39 37.52 -3.97
N HIS A 159 -4.98 38.31 -4.96
CA HIS A 159 -4.89 39.77 -4.78
C HIS A 159 -6.27 40.43 -4.55
N ASP A 160 -7.36 39.79 -4.99
CA ASP A 160 -8.75 40.18 -4.72
C ASP A 160 -9.24 39.77 -3.32
N GLY A 161 -8.37 39.17 -2.49
CA GLY A 161 -8.66 38.97 -1.08
C GLY A 161 -9.44 37.70 -0.73
N PHE A 162 -9.30 36.63 -1.50
CA PHE A 162 -9.86 35.31 -1.21
C PHE A 162 -8.79 34.21 -1.26
N LEU A 163 -9.09 33.02 -0.74
CA LEU A 163 -8.19 31.88 -0.81
C LEU A 163 -8.31 31.20 -2.20
N PRO A 164 -7.24 31.11 -3.02
CA PRO A 164 -7.39 30.65 -4.39
C PRO A 164 -7.39 29.12 -4.52
N GLN A 165 -8.21 28.62 -5.44
CA GLN A 165 -8.14 27.24 -5.93
C GLN A 165 -6.88 27.07 -6.79
N GLY A 166 -5.85 26.42 -6.24
CA GLY A 166 -4.58 26.15 -6.94
C GLY A 166 -3.33 26.52 -6.13
N ALA A 167 -3.46 27.30 -5.06
CA ALA A 167 -2.35 27.60 -4.15
C ALA A 167 -2.05 26.43 -3.21
N ALA A 168 -0.76 26.20 -2.93
CA ALA A 168 -0.32 25.08 -2.09
C ALA A 168 -0.66 25.23 -0.61
N THR A 169 -0.91 26.47 -0.14
CA THR A 169 -1.30 26.76 1.25
C THR A 169 -2.81 26.65 1.48
N SER A 170 -3.63 26.87 0.44
CA SER A 170 -5.10 26.85 0.54
C SER A 170 -5.66 25.62 1.26
N PRO A 171 -5.20 24.38 0.97
CA PRO A 171 -5.72 23.18 1.63
C PRO A 171 -5.54 23.15 3.15
N ALA A 172 -4.38 23.60 3.65
CA ALA A 172 -4.11 23.64 5.09
C ALA A 172 -4.91 24.77 5.77
N ILE A 173 -4.91 25.95 5.17
CA ILE A 173 -5.62 27.13 5.69
C ILE A 173 -7.13 26.88 5.78
N SER A 174 -7.73 26.26 4.77
CA SER A 174 -9.15 25.96 4.79
C SER A 174 -9.53 24.96 5.89
N ASN A 175 -8.68 23.97 6.16
CA ASN A 175 -8.88 23.05 7.29
C ASN A 175 -8.75 23.73 8.64
N ILE A 176 -7.77 24.63 8.84
CA ILE A 176 -7.64 25.41 10.09
C ILE A 176 -8.91 26.22 10.35
N LEU A 177 -9.37 26.95 9.33
CA LEU A 177 -10.56 27.80 9.43
C LEU A 177 -11.88 27.03 9.52
N SER A 178 -11.90 25.78 9.09
CA SER A 178 -13.06 24.89 9.22
C SER A 178 -13.07 24.12 10.55
N PHE A 179 -12.04 24.23 11.38
CA PHE A 179 -11.94 23.45 12.62
C PHE A 179 -13.13 23.69 13.56
N LYS A 180 -13.58 24.93 13.71
CA LYS A 180 -14.75 25.25 14.53
C LYS A 180 -16.05 24.70 13.93
N LEU A 181 -16.21 24.78 12.61
CA LEU A 181 -17.32 24.15 11.89
C LEU A 181 -17.36 22.64 12.18
N ASP A 182 -16.21 21.96 12.06
CA ASP A 182 -16.09 20.53 12.33
C ASP A 182 -16.45 20.19 13.78
N LYS A 183 -16.01 21.00 14.74
CA LYS A 183 -16.31 20.84 16.17
C LYS A 183 -17.81 20.96 16.42
N ASP A 184 -18.45 21.99 15.87
CA ASP A 184 -19.87 22.28 16.08
C ASP A 184 -20.76 21.21 15.42
N LEU A 185 -20.44 20.79 14.18
CA LEU A 185 -21.16 19.72 13.48
C LEU A 185 -20.92 18.35 14.09
N THR A 186 -19.71 18.06 14.60
CA THR A 186 -19.44 16.83 15.35
C THR A 186 -20.26 16.77 16.63
N LYS A 187 -20.41 17.90 17.33
CA LYS A 187 -21.28 17.99 18.52
C LYS A 187 -22.74 17.70 18.18
N LEU A 188 -23.25 18.29 17.09
CA LEU A 188 -24.60 18.02 16.59
C LEU A 188 -24.77 16.54 16.22
N ALA A 189 -23.81 15.96 15.50
CA ALA A 189 -23.86 14.55 15.11
C ALA A 189 -23.94 13.63 16.33
N ARG A 190 -23.09 13.86 17.35
CA ARG A 190 -23.08 13.09 18.59
C ARG A 190 -24.41 13.18 19.33
N LYS A 191 -24.99 14.39 19.46
CA LYS A 191 -26.30 14.62 20.09
C LYS A 191 -27.41 13.74 19.48
N HIS A 192 -27.36 13.49 18.17
CA HIS A 192 -28.38 12.70 17.47
C HIS A 192 -27.94 11.26 17.13
N HIS A 193 -26.80 10.79 17.64
CA HIS A 193 -26.21 9.48 17.31
C HIS A 193 -25.98 9.28 15.80
N CYS A 194 -25.40 10.30 15.18
CA CYS A 194 -24.90 10.27 13.82
C CYS A 194 -23.36 10.27 13.82
N ILE A 195 -22.80 9.70 12.76
CA ILE A 195 -21.39 9.85 12.40
C ILE A 195 -21.28 11.06 11.47
N TYR A 196 -20.26 11.89 11.69
CA TYR A 196 -19.96 13.06 10.87
C TYR A 196 -18.54 12.97 10.31
N SER A 197 -18.39 13.36 9.05
CA SER A 197 -17.08 13.57 8.41
C SER A 197 -17.13 14.70 7.39
N ARG A 198 -15.97 15.28 7.10
CA ARG A 198 -15.79 16.31 6.06
C ARG A 198 -14.60 15.99 5.16
N TYR A 199 -14.82 16.07 3.84
CA TYR A 199 -13.77 15.99 2.83
C TYR A 199 -13.77 17.28 2.01
N ALA A 200 -12.89 18.22 2.38
CA ALA A 200 -12.89 19.58 1.82
C ALA A 200 -14.25 20.27 2.02
N ASP A 201 -14.98 20.55 0.93
CA ASP A 201 -16.32 21.12 0.86
C ASP A 201 -17.45 20.10 1.09
N ASP A 202 -17.21 18.82 0.79
CA ASP A 202 -18.18 17.74 0.98
C ASP A 202 -18.33 17.38 2.47
N ILE A 203 -19.54 17.49 3.00
CA ILE A 203 -19.92 17.09 4.36
C ILE A 203 -20.82 15.86 4.32
N THR A 204 -20.60 14.92 5.25
CA THR A 204 -21.39 13.69 5.36
C THR A 204 -21.87 13.46 6.80
N PHE A 205 -23.17 13.16 6.94
CA PHE A 205 -23.75 12.59 8.14
C PHE A 205 -24.30 11.20 7.83
N SER A 206 -24.21 10.27 8.78
CA SER A 206 -24.87 8.97 8.64
C SER A 206 -25.36 8.42 9.96
N THR A 207 -26.35 7.54 9.94
CA THR A 207 -26.84 6.87 11.15
C THR A 207 -27.36 5.47 10.88
N LYS A 208 -27.32 4.63 11.92
CA LYS A 208 -27.96 3.30 11.95
C LYS A 208 -29.40 3.34 12.48
N LYS A 209 -29.90 4.49 12.91
CA LYS A 209 -31.27 4.65 13.40
C LYS A 209 -32.30 4.32 12.31
N ASN A 210 -33.51 3.94 12.75
CA ASN A 210 -34.64 3.63 11.87
C ASN A 210 -35.15 4.85 11.10
N GLN A 211 -34.86 6.05 11.58
CA GLN A 211 -35.24 7.32 10.94
C GLN A 211 -34.05 8.27 11.01
N PHE A 212 -33.89 9.10 9.96
CA PHE A 212 -32.89 10.17 9.98
C PHE A 212 -33.37 11.32 10.89
N PRO A 213 -32.50 11.91 11.75
CA PRO A 213 -32.91 12.99 12.65
C PRO A 213 -33.34 14.26 11.90
N LYS A 214 -34.60 14.68 12.09
CA LYS A 214 -35.15 15.91 11.49
C LYS A 214 -34.43 17.18 11.95
N ASP A 215 -33.82 17.14 13.13
CA ASP A 215 -32.96 18.20 13.66
C ASP A 215 -31.66 18.39 12.85
N ILE A 216 -31.36 17.48 11.90
CA ILE A 216 -30.23 17.60 10.97
C ILE A 216 -30.74 17.84 9.54
N ALA A 217 -31.62 16.98 9.04
CA ALA A 217 -32.22 17.13 7.72
C ALA A 217 -33.53 16.37 7.62
N PHE A 218 -34.39 16.78 6.70
CA PHE A 218 -35.67 16.14 6.41
C PHE A 218 -36.00 16.22 4.92
N ILE A 219 -36.97 15.43 4.47
CA ILE A 219 -37.48 15.47 3.10
C ILE A 219 -38.80 16.22 3.13
N GLU A 220 -38.90 17.25 2.29
CA GLU A 220 -40.11 18.07 2.11
C GLU A 220 -40.31 18.30 0.61
N ASN A 221 -41.54 18.07 0.12
CA ASN A 221 -41.88 18.21 -1.31
C ASN A 221 -40.92 17.48 -2.26
N SER A 222 -40.51 16.26 -1.89
CA SER A 222 -39.52 15.44 -2.64
C SER A 222 -38.11 16.05 -2.74
N SER A 223 -37.82 17.10 -1.97
CA SER A 223 -36.51 17.74 -1.87
C SER A 223 -35.91 17.53 -0.48
N VAL A 224 -34.59 17.45 -0.39
CA VAL A 224 -33.89 17.31 0.89
C VAL A 224 -33.59 18.70 1.44
N GLN A 225 -34.04 18.97 2.65
CA GLN A 225 -33.84 20.23 3.34
C GLN A 225 -32.94 20.01 4.57
N LEU A 226 -31.94 20.87 4.74
CA LEU A 226 -31.13 20.90 5.96
C LEU A 226 -31.88 21.66 7.06
N SER A 227 -31.72 21.25 8.31
CA SER A 227 -32.36 21.92 9.44
C SER A 227 -31.79 23.33 9.65
N ASN A 228 -32.58 24.19 10.31
CA ASN A 228 -32.13 25.51 10.74
C ASN A 228 -30.89 25.45 11.66
N GLU A 229 -30.72 24.37 12.45
CA GLU A 229 -29.55 24.19 13.31
C GLU A 229 -28.28 23.99 12.46
N VAL A 230 -28.33 23.15 11.42
CA VAL A 230 -27.21 22.96 10.49
C VAL A 230 -26.90 24.26 9.74
N ILE A 231 -27.92 24.92 9.18
CA ILE A 231 -27.75 26.18 8.44
C ILE A 231 -27.11 27.26 9.33
N LYS A 232 -27.55 27.38 10.58
CA LYS A 232 -27.00 28.33 11.56
C LYS A 232 -25.55 28.03 11.89
N ILE A 233 -25.18 26.75 12.07
CA ILE A 233 -23.79 26.35 12.32
C ILE A 233 -22.90 26.70 11.12
N VAL A 234 -23.34 26.37 9.90
CA VAL A 234 -22.56 26.62 8.67
C VAL A 234 -22.38 28.13 8.44
N LYS A 235 -23.47 28.91 8.48
CA LYS A 235 -23.41 30.38 8.33
C LYS A 235 -22.63 31.06 9.45
N GLY A 236 -22.80 30.61 10.70
CA GLY A 236 -22.07 31.12 11.86
C GLY A 236 -20.55 30.88 11.79
N ASN A 237 -20.11 29.93 10.97
CA ASN A 237 -18.70 29.68 10.66
C ASN A 237 -18.25 30.34 9.33
N GLY A 238 -19.08 31.21 8.75
CA GLY A 238 -18.74 31.98 7.55
C GLY A 238 -18.74 31.15 6.25
N PHE A 239 -19.57 30.12 6.17
CA PHE A 239 -19.76 29.31 4.97
C PHE A 239 -21.23 29.27 4.56
N PHE A 240 -21.48 28.83 3.33
CA PHE A 240 -22.83 28.71 2.77
C PHE A 240 -23.04 27.30 2.22
N ILE A 241 -24.30 26.87 2.18
CA ILE A 241 -24.69 25.54 1.72
C ILE A 241 -24.99 25.58 0.23
N ASN A 242 -24.51 24.58 -0.50
CA ASN A 242 -24.93 24.34 -1.87
C ASN A 242 -26.20 23.48 -1.89
N GLU A 243 -27.36 24.11 -2.03
CA GLU A 243 -28.67 23.43 -2.01
C GLU A 243 -28.80 22.36 -3.10
N ASN A 244 -28.24 22.61 -4.29
CA ASN A 244 -28.28 21.70 -5.44
C ASN A 244 -27.46 20.41 -5.25
N LYS A 245 -26.63 20.33 -4.21
CA LYS A 245 -25.78 19.17 -3.92
C LYS A 245 -26.14 18.47 -2.61
N THR A 246 -27.30 18.77 -2.06
CA THR A 246 -27.80 18.12 -0.85
C THR A 246 -28.61 16.87 -1.21
N ARG A 247 -28.24 15.73 -0.63
CA ARG A 247 -28.93 14.44 -0.82
C ARG A 247 -29.00 13.64 0.47
N LEU A 248 -30.11 12.94 0.69
CA LEU A 248 -30.34 12.04 1.80
C LEU A 248 -30.89 10.74 1.23
N ASN A 249 -30.15 9.65 1.41
CA ASN A 249 -30.54 8.33 0.94
C ASN A 249 -30.60 7.32 2.08
N ASN A 250 -31.43 6.31 1.91
CA ASN A 250 -31.52 5.18 2.84
C ASN A 250 -30.84 3.91 2.27
N ASN A 251 -30.67 2.89 3.11
CA ASN A 251 -29.94 1.67 2.77
C ASN A 251 -30.60 0.77 1.70
N LYS A 252 -31.85 1.03 1.32
CA LYS A 252 -32.50 0.39 0.16
C LYS A 252 -32.12 1.07 -1.16
N GLU A 253 -31.52 2.25 -1.09
CA GLU A 253 -31.02 3.03 -2.21
C GLU A 253 -29.49 2.96 -2.29
N HIS A 254 -28.91 3.61 -3.30
CA HIS A 254 -27.45 3.72 -3.41
C HIS A 254 -26.91 4.71 -2.36
N LEU A 255 -26.12 4.20 -1.41
CA LEU A 255 -25.42 5.02 -0.44
C LEU A 255 -24.00 5.29 -0.92
N SER A 256 -23.62 6.57 -1.02
CA SER A 256 -22.28 6.95 -1.43
C SER A 256 -21.70 8.12 -0.67
N VAL A 257 -20.40 8.05 -0.39
CA VAL A 257 -19.61 9.10 0.25
C VAL A 257 -18.41 9.39 -0.64
N THR A 258 -18.24 10.66 -1.05
CA THR A 258 -17.15 11.08 -1.95
C THR A 258 -17.02 10.20 -3.22
N GLY A 259 -18.14 9.71 -3.75
CA GLY A 259 -18.20 8.85 -4.95
C GLY A 259 -17.86 7.37 -4.71
N ILE A 260 -17.68 6.94 -3.46
CA ILE A 260 -17.49 5.53 -3.08
C ILE A 260 -18.80 5.00 -2.50
N THR A 261 -19.21 3.80 -2.91
CA THR A 261 -20.39 3.11 -2.40
C THR A 261 -20.10 2.54 -1.00
N VAL A 262 -21.04 2.71 -0.06
CA VAL A 262 -20.85 2.35 1.36
C VAL A 262 -21.96 1.46 1.94
N ASN A 263 -22.91 0.98 1.14
CA ASN A 263 -24.05 0.17 1.60
C ASN A 263 -23.64 -1.00 2.51
N GLU A 264 -22.69 -1.82 2.07
CA GLU A 264 -22.25 -3.02 2.81
C GLU A 264 -20.74 -3.03 3.06
N LYS A 265 -19.98 -2.65 2.04
CA LYS A 265 -18.52 -2.51 2.06
C LYS A 265 -18.14 -1.41 1.08
N LEU A 266 -16.89 -0.97 1.14
CA LEU A 266 -16.36 -0.04 0.15
C LEU A 266 -16.43 -0.67 -1.24
N ASN A 267 -17.08 0.03 -2.16
CA ASN A 267 -17.22 -0.44 -3.53
C ASN A 267 -17.18 0.72 -4.51
N VAL A 268 -16.74 0.44 -5.73
CA VAL A 268 -16.86 1.38 -6.84
C VAL A 268 -18.19 1.16 -7.57
N GLU A 269 -18.68 2.17 -8.29
CA GLU A 269 -19.89 2.02 -9.08
C GLU A 269 -19.74 0.93 -10.15
N ARG A 270 -20.83 0.18 -10.39
CA ARG A 270 -20.85 -0.89 -11.42
C ARG A 270 -20.54 -0.35 -12.82
N THR A 271 -20.97 0.88 -13.12
CA THR A 271 -20.67 1.62 -14.36
C THR A 271 -19.17 1.82 -14.56
N TYR A 272 -18.44 2.10 -13.48
CA TYR A 272 -16.98 2.25 -13.50
C TYR A 272 -16.27 0.94 -13.86
N ILE A 273 -16.66 -0.17 -13.24
CA ILE A 273 -16.12 -1.51 -13.58
C ILE A 273 -16.46 -1.90 -15.02
N ARG A 274 -17.70 -1.64 -15.48
CA ARG A 274 -18.11 -1.90 -16.87
C ARG A 274 -17.25 -1.12 -17.86
N LYS A 275 -16.90 0.13 -17.54
CA LYS A 275 -16.01 0.96 -18.36
C LYS A 275 -14.63 0.33 -18.47
N ILE A 276 -14.01 -0.08 -17.36
CA ILE A 276 -12.70 -0.77 -17.38
C ILE A 276 -12.75 -2.03 -18.23
N ARG A 277 -13.76 -2.88 -18.01
CA ARG A 277 -13.94 -4.13 -18.78
C ARG A 277 -14.10 -3.87 -20.28
N SER A 278 -14.81 -2.80 -20.65
CA SER A 278 -14.96 -2.39 -22.06
C SER A 278 -13.64 -1.94 -22.68
N ILE A 279 -12.78 -1.22 -21.94
CA ILE A 279 -11.47 -0.81 -22.44
C ILE A 279 -10.56 -2.02 -22.59
N LEU A 280 -10.47 -2.88 -21.57
CA LEU A 280 -9.69 -4.13 -21.63
C LEU A 280 -10.11 -5.00 -22.81
N HIS A 281 -11.43 -5.19 -23.00
CA HIS A 281 -11.94 -5.98 -24.11
C HIS A 281 -11.56 -5.39 -25.48
N CYS A 282 -11.55 -4.06 -25.60
CA CYS A 282 -11.13 -3.39 -26.83
C CYS A 282 -9.63 -3.61 -27.11
N ILE A 283 -8.78 -3.57 -26.08
CA ILE A 283 -7.35 -3.88 -26.20
C ILE A 283 -7.15 -5.35 -26.59
N GLU A 284 -7.77 -6.26 -25.85
CA GLU A 284 -7.65 -7.72 -26.06
C GLU A 284 -8.09 -8.14 -27.48
N LYS A 285 -9.10 -7.48 -28.06
CA LYS A 285 -9.60 -7.78 -29.41
C LYS A 285 -8.69 -7.24 -30.52
N ASN A 286 -7.92 -6.18 -30.25
CA ASN A 286 -7.06 -5.53 -31.24
C ASN A 286 -5.60 -5.57 -30.77
N ILE A 287 -5.16 -6.70 -30.23
CA ILE A 287 -3.79 -6.84 -29.70
C ILE A 287 -2.74 -6.78 -30.82
N ASP A 288 -3.09 -7.28 -32.01
CA ASP A 288 -2.23 -7.27 -33.20
C ASP A 288 -2.13 -5.88 -33.85
N ASP A 289 -3.12 -5.01 -33.62
CA ASP A 289 -3.14 -3.62 -34.07
C ASP A 289 -3.67 -2.69 -32.97
N ILE A 290 -2.77 -2.29 -32.09
CA ILE A 290 -3.11 -1.49 -30.91
C ILE A 290 -3.57 -0.06 -31.25
N GLU A 291 -3.22 0.46 -32.44
CA GLU A 291 -3.61 1.81 -32.86
C GLU A 291 -5.12 1.91 -33.11
N VAL A 292 -5.75 0.81 -33.55
CA VAL A 292 -7.21 0.70 -33.63
C VAL A 292 -7.84 0.85 -32.24
N ALA A 293 -7.32 0.14 -31.23
CA ALA A 293 -7.83 0.25 -29.86
C ALA A 293 -7.66 1.67 -29.29
N LYS A 294 -6.51 2.31 -29.53
CA LYS A 294 -6.26 3.71 -29.12
C LYS A 294 -7.22 4.68 -29.80
N THR A 295 -7.52 4.49 -31.08
CA THR A 295 -8.46 5.32 -31.85
C THR A 295 -9.87 5.21 -31.27
N MET A 296 -10.39 3.98 -31.13
CA MET A 296 -11.70 3.71 -30.52
C MET A 296 -11.80 4.28 -29.09
N PHE A 297 -10.72 4.17 -28.32
CA PHE A 297 -10.65 4.74 -26.98
C PHE A 297 -10.78 6.26 -26.99
N ASN A 298 -10.05 6.95 -27.86
CA ASN A 298 -10.07 8.41 -27.96
C ASN A 298 -11.42 8.95 -28.46
N GLU A 299 -12.09 8.24 -29.38
CA GLU A 299 -13.43 8.60 -29.86
C GLU A 299 -14.49 8.46 -28.76
N LYS A 300 -14.45 7.35 -28.02
CA LYS A 300 -15.44 7.02 -26.99
C LYS A 300 -15.23 7.81 -25.70
N TYR A 301 -13.98 8.08 -25.33
CA TYR A 301 -13.62 8.74 -24.08
C TYR A 301 -13.05 10.13 -24.32
N LYS A 302 -13.95 11.11 -24.51
CA LYS A 302 -13.56 12.52 -24.58
C LYS A 302 -13.01 13.00 -23.24
N PHE A 303 -11.70 13.24 -23.18
CA PHE A 303 -11.03 13.79 -22.00
C PHE A 303 -11.38 15.26 -21.81
N ARG A 304 -11.97 15.57 -20.65
CA ARG A 304 -12.48 16.91 -20.30
C ARG A 304 -11.37 17.89 -19.88
N GLN A 305 -10.22 17.38 -19.46
CA GLN A 305 -9.08 18.16 -18.97
C GLN A 305 -7.88 17.87 -19.86
N ARG A 306 -7.67 18.70 -20.89
CA ARG A 306 -6.54 18.57 -21.81
C ARG A 306 -5.45 19.54 -21.37
N LYS A 307 -4.27 19.01 -21.07
CA LYS A 307 -3.05 19.82 -21.01
C LYS A 307 -2.43 19.74 -22.40
N GLU A 308 -2.30 20.88 -23.09
CA GLU A 308 -1.50 20.98 -24.34
C GLU A 308 -1.93 20.05 -25.49
N ASN A 309 -3.24 19.88 -25.75
CA ASN A 309 -3.77 19.11 -26.89
C ASN A 309 -3.32 17.63 -27.01
N LYS A 310 -2.60 17.06 -26.04
CA LYS A 310 -2.25 15.63 -26.03
C LYS A 310 -3.35 14.83 -25.34
N ASN A 311 -3.81 13.78 -26.01
CA ASN A 311 -4.69 12.79 -25.38
C ASN A 311 -3.88 12.01 -24.32
N PRO A 312 -4.46 11.74 -23.14
CA PRO A 312 -3.81 10.89 -22.16
C PRO A 312 -3.67 9.47 -22.72
N ASP A 313 -2.57 8.82 -22.36
CA ASP A 313 -2.28 7.46 -22.80
C ASP A 313 -3.34 6.48 -22.28
N MET A 314 -3.82 5.61 -23.17
CA MET A 314 -4.88 4.65 -22.88
C MET A 314 -4.49 3.68 -21.76
N PHE A 315 -3.25 3.20 -21.76
CA PHE A 315 -2.76 2.24 -20.76
C PHE A 315 -2.55 2.90 -19.42
N ASP A 316 -2.04 4.13 -19.37
CA ASP A 316 -1.92 4.90 -18.12
C ASP A 316 -3.28 5.16 -17.48
N VAL A 317 -4.28 5.57 -18.29
CA VAL A 317 -5.65 5.76 -17.82
C VAL A 317 -6.20 4.45 -17.27
N LEU A 318 -6.07 3.35 -18.02
CA LEU A 318 -6.58 2.04 -17.61
C LEU A 318 -5.90 1.53 -16.33
N ARG A 319 -4.57 1.65 -16.24
CA ARG A 319 -3.78 1.29 -15.06
C ARG A 319 -4.22 2.09 -13.84
N GLY A 320 -4.42 3.39 -14.00
CA GLY A 320 -4.94 4.27 -12.95
C GLY A 320 -6.35 3.88 -12.51
N MET A 321 -7.23 3.53 -13.45
CA MET A 321 -8.58 3.07 -13.15
C MET A 321 -8.59 1.76 -12.36
N ILE A 322 -7.78 0.77 -12.75
CA ILE A 322 -7.69 -0.51 -12.04
C ILE A 322 -7.03 -0.32 -10.66
N SER A 323 -6.01 0.53 -10.56
CA SER A 323 -5.37 0.86 -9.29
C SER A 323 -6.36 1.51 -8.31
N TYR A 324 -7.24 2.38 -8.81
CA TYR A 324 -8.33 2.96 -8.01
C TYR A 324 -9.30 1.90 -7.49
N VAL A 325 -9.63 0.88 -8.30
CA VAL A 325 -10.42 -0.27 -7.83
C VAL A 325 -9.73 -0.98 -6.67
N GLY A 326 -8.42 -1.23 -6.78
CA GLY A 326 -7.62 -1.84 -5.70
C GLY A 326 -7.54 -0.97 -4.45
N GLN A 327 -7.47 0.36 -4.61
CA GLN A 327 -7.48 1.31 -3.49
C GLN A 327 -8.82 1.30 -2.73
N VAL A 328 -9.94 1.21 -3.44
CA VAL A 328 -11.28 1.26 -2.83
C VAL A 328 -11.71 -0.09 -2.27
N LYS A 329 -11.51 -1.18 -3.04
CA LYS A 329 -12.02 -2.52 -2.71
C LYS A 329 -11.00 -3.37 -1.95
N GLY A 330 -9.73 -3.00 -1.96
CA GLY A 330 -8.61 -3.80 -1.46
C GLY A 330 -7.88 -4.52 -2.58
N LYS A 331 -6.56 -4.71 -2.42
CA LYS A 331 -5.71 -5.38 -3.42
C LYS A 331 -5.91 -6.90 -3.49
N GLU A 332 -6.62 -7.47 -2.53
CA GLU A 332 -6.98 -8.89 -2.48
C GLU A 332 -8.41 -9.13 -3.00
N ASP A 333 -9.18 -8.08 -3.31
CA ASP A 333 -10.54 -8.25 -3.83
C ASP A 333 -10.51 -8.90 -5.23
N GLU A 334 -11.33 -9.94 -5.40
CA GLU A 334 -11.40 -10.75 -6.61
C GLU A 334 -11.64 -9.92 -7.89
N VAL A 335 -12.41 -8.83 -7.81
CA VAL A 335 -12.66 -7.95 -8.95
C VAL A 335 -11.39 -7.22 -9.34
N PHE A 336 -10.63 -6.71 -8.37
CA PHE A 336 -9.34 -6.07 -8.63
C PHE A 336 -8.36 -7.09 -9.22
N LEU A 337 -8.21 -8.26 -8.59
CA LEU A 337 -7.31 -9.32 -9.05
C LEU A 337 -7.62 -9.74 -10.50
N LYS A 338 -8.90 -9.96 -10.84
CA LYS A 338 -9.31 -10.30 -12.21
C LYS A 338 -8.97 -9.20 -13.22
N LEU A 339 -9.18 -7.93 -12.86
CA LEU A 339 -8.89 -6.80 -13.76
C LEU A 339 -7.38 -6.59 -13.93
N ALA A 340 -6.61 -6.64 -12.84
CA ALA A 340 -5.17 -6.48 -12.86
C ALA A 340 -4.48 -7.60 -13.65
N ASN A 341 -4.90 -8.87 -13.45
CA ASN A 341 -4.39 -10.00 -14.23
C ASN A 341 -4.71 -9.88 -15.73
N ARG A 342 -5.91 -9.41 -16.09
CA ARG A 342 -6.25 -9.13 -17.49
C ARG A 342 -5.37 -8.03 -18.09
N TYR A 343 -5.18 -6.93 -17.36
CA TYR A 343 -4.30 -5.85 -17.79
C TYR A 343 -2.87 -6.34 -17.98
N ASN A 344 -2.28 -7.00 -16.98
CA ASN A 344 -0.90 -7.48 -17.04
C ASN A 344 -0.65 -8.41 -18.23
N ARG A 345 -1.58 -9.34 -18.53
CA ARG A 345 -1.49 -10.20 -19.72
C ARG A 345 -1.60 -9.42 -21.02
N ALA A 346 -2.51 -8.44 -21.08
CA ALA A 346 -2.69 -7.62 -22.28
C ALA A 346 -1.48 -6.71 -22.59
N ILE A 347 -0.58 -6.49 -21.62
CA ILE A 347 0.58 -5.61 -21.77
C ILE A 347 1.94 -6.31 -21.82
N GLU A 348 1.96 -7.64 -21.73
CA GLU A 348 3.17 -8.45 -21.71
C GLU A 348 4.11 -8.18 -22.88
N PHE A 349 3.55 -7.85 -24.06
CA PHE A 349 4.30 -7.56 -25.28
C PHE A 349 4.63 -6.08 -25.52
N PHE A 350 4.21 -5.17 -24.63
CA PHE A 350 4.32 -3.72 -24.86
C PHE A 350 5.38 -3.01 -23.99
N ASP A 351 6.18 -3.74 -23.21
CA ASP A 351 7.16 -3.19 -22.24
C ASP A 351 6.56 -2.09 -21.34
N LEU A 352 5.33 -2.33 -20.87
CA LEU A 352 4.59 -1.40 -20.04
C LEU A 352 4.65 -1.80 -18.55
N PRO A 353 4.55 -0.83 -17.64
CA PRO A 353 4.57 -1.09 -16.20
C PRO A 353 3.36 -1.91 -15.74
N LEU A 354 3.62 -3.11 -15.23
CA LEU A 354 2.64 -4.02 -14.64
C LEU A 354 1.95 -3.42 -13.41
N ILE A 355 0.70 -3.81 -13.20
CA ILE A 355 0.01 -3.60 -11.92
C ILE A 355 0.54 -4.65 -10.95
N LYS A 356 1.07 -4.19 -9.81
CA LYS A 356 1.50 -5.09 -8.72
C LYS A 356 0.27 -5.76 -8.11
N ILE A 357 0.25 -7.08 -8.17
CA ILE A 357 -0.79 -7.93 -7.58
C ILE A 357 -0.19 -8.61 -6.35
N PRO A 358 -0.87 -8.62 -5.18
CA PRO A 358 -0.44 -9.42 -4.05
C PRO A 358 -0.37 -10.89 -4.46
N VAL A 359 0.76 -11.54 -4.22
CA VAL A 359 0.87 -12.99 -4.41
C VAL A 359 0.13 -13.65 -3.24
N PRO A 360 -0.88 -14.51 -3.46
CA PRO A 360 -1.53 -15.23 -2.38
C PRO A 360 -0.50 -16.01 -1.55
N LYS A 361 -0.64 -16.02 -0.21
CA LYS A 361 0.33 -16.69 0.70
C LYS A 361 0.67 -18.12 0.25
N LYS A 362 -0.35 -18.94 -0.09
CA LYS A 362 -0.17 -20.30 -0.62
C LYS A 362 0.69 -20.31 -1.89
N LYS A 363 0.43 -19.40 -2.84
CA LYS A 363 1.20 -19.32 -4.09
C LYS A 363 2.64 -18.90 -3.83
N PHE A 364 2.88 -17.95 -2.92
CA PHE A 364 4.23 -17.58 -2.53
C PHE A 364 4.98 -18.78 -1.91
N GLN A 365 4.32 -19.51 -1.01
CA GLN A 365 4.89 -20.69 -0.36
C GLN A 365 5.23 -21.76 -1.40
N GLU A 366 4.35 -21.99 -2.36
CA GLU A 366 4.55 -22.93 -3.47
C GLU A 366 5.66 -22.51 -4.44
N ASP A 367 5.74 -21.22 -4.76
CA ASP A 367 6.78 -20.68 -5.63
C ASP A 367 8.18 -20.66 -4.98
N ASN A 368 8.28 -20.87 -3.67
CA ASN A 368 9.55 -20.84 -2.93
C ASN A 368 9.84 -22.16 -2.17
N THR A 369 9.04 -23.20 -2.37
CA THR A 369 9.23 -24.53 -1.77
C THR A 369 9.30 -25.59 -2.87
N TYR A 370 10.29 -26.47 -2.77
CA TYR A 370 10.67 -27.44 -3.78
C TYR A 370 10.59 -28.86 -3.21
N VAL A 371 10.25 -29.82 -4.06
CA VAL A 371 10.59 -31.22 -3.86
C VAL A 371 12.06 -31.38 -4.18
N ILE A 372 12.80 -32.08 -3.33
CA ILE A 372 14.19 -32.45 -3.55
C ILE A 372 14.27 -33.96 -3.72
N GLU A 373 14.91 -34.39 -4.80
CA GLU A 373 15.17 -35.78 -5.13
C GLU A 373 16.69 -35.97 -5.26
N SER A 374 17.26 -36.76 -4.35
CA SER A 374 18.66 -37.17 -4.42
C SER A 374 18.74 -38.46 -5.24
N LEU A 375 19.47 -38.39 -6.35
CA LEU A 375 19.64 -39.49 -7.28
C LEU A 375 21.03 -40.14 -7.12
N ASN A 376 21.10 -41.45 -7.30
CA ASN A 376 22.37 -42.15 -7.44
C ASN A 376 22.49 -42.78 -8.82
N TYR A 377 23.71 -42.84 -9.33
CA TYR A 377 24.00 -43.44 -10.62
C TYR A 377 24.01 -44.96 -10.47
N ASP A 378 23.18 -45.64 -11.25
CA ASP A 378 23.10 -47.10 -11.23
C ASP A 378 24.06 -47.72 -12.25
N TYR A 379 23.92 -47.36 -13.53
CA TYR A 379 24.73 -47.86 -14.65
C TYR A 379 24.40 -47.11 -15.95
N THR A 380 25.19 -47.35 -17.01
CA THR A 380 24.93 -46.85 -18.37
C THR A 380 24.39 -47.99 -19.24
N PHE A 381 23.29 -47.76 -19.95
CA PHE A 381 22.76 -48.71 -20.94
C PHE A 381 22.39 -47.94 -22.22
N GLY A 382 22.85 -48.42 -23.37
CA GLY A 382 22.57 -47.76 -24.66
C GLY A 382 23.16 -46.34 -24.84
N GLY A 383 24.11 -45.93 -23.99
CA GLY A 383 24.67 -44.57 -23.99
C GLY A 383 23.91 -43.58 -23.11
N GLU A 384 22.80 -44.00 -22.49
CA GLU A 384 22.04 -43.20 -21.53
C GLU A 384 22.42 -43.57 -20.09
N ARG A 385 22.55 -42.56 -19.23
CA ARG A 385 22.83 -42.74 -17.79
C ARG A 385 21.51 -43.04 -17.07
N HIS A 386 21.46 -44.15 -16.33
CA HIS A 386 20.31 -44.50 -15.48
C HIS A 386 20.58 -44.10 -14.03
N TYR A 387 19.57 -43.51 -13.41
CA TYR A 387 19.63 -43.05 -12.03
C TYR A 387 18.46 -43.63 -11.22
N SER A 388 18.75 -44.07 -10.00
CA SER A 388 17.75 -44.47 -9.00
C SER A 388 17.48 -43.33 -8.03
N LEU A 389 16.22 -43.17 -7.63
CA LEU A 389 15.84 -42.27 -6.55
C LEU A 389 16.24 -42.91 -5.22
N VAL A 390 17.11 -42.23 -4.49
CA VAL A 390 17.61 -42.71 -3.20
C VAL A 390 16.87 -42.08 -2.04
N SER A 391 16.65 -40.77 -2.11
CA SER A 391 16.00 -40.02 -1.04
C SER A 391 15.17 -38.89 -1.61
N GLN A 392 14.08 -38.55 -0.91
CA GLN A 392 13.19 -37.46 -1.26
C GLN A 392 12.86 -36.64 -0.01
N GLY A 393 12.85 -35.32 -0.17
CA GLY A 393 12.47 -34.39 0.88
C GLY A 393 11.90 -33.09 0.33
N THR A 394 11.74 -32.13 1.21
CA THR A 394 11.34 -30.76 0.90
C THR A 394 12.56 -29.84 1.05
N GLY A 395 12.63 -28.79 0.24
CA GLY A 395 13.49 -27.65 0.52
C GLY A 395 12.82 -26.33 0.19
N PHE A 396 13.40 -25.22 0.61
CA PHE A 396 12.84 -23.89 0.38
C PHE A 396 13.91 -22.82 0.18
N ILE A 397 13.56 -21.77 -0.56
CA ILE A 397 14.47 -20.65 -0.79
C ILE A 397 14.43 -19.70 0.40
N LEU A 398 15.56 -19.55 1.07
CA LEU A 398 15.76 -18.55 2.10
C LEU A 398 16.47 -17.34 1.50
N LYS A 399 15.82 -16.18 1.56
CA LYS A 399 16.27 -14.97 0.90
C LYS A 399 17.66 -14.56 1.39
N GLY A 400 18.55 -14.30 0.43
CA GLY A 400 19.95 -13.94 0.65
C GLY A 400 20.88 -15.12 0.97
N ILE A 401 20.36 -16.34 1.17
CA ILE A 401 21.18 -17.50 1.57
C ILE A 401 21.21 -18.58 0.48
N GLY A 402 20.06 -19.14 0.08
CA GLY A 402 20.01 -20.25 -0.87
C GLY A 402 18.81 -21.18 -0.67
N LEU A 403 18.85 -22.34 -1.32
CA LEU A 403 17.90 -23.43 -1.10
C LEU A 403 18.32 -24.20 0.16
N ILE A 404 17.43 -24.30 1.15
CA ILE A 404 17.67 -24.97 2.42
C ILE A 404 16.92 -26.30 2.44
N THR A 405 17.57 -27.34 2.96
CA THR A 405 16.97 -28.63 3.28
C THR A 405 17.75 -29.30 4.42
N ASN A 406 17.37 -30.52 4.81
CA ASN A 406 18.14 -31.31 5.76
C ASN A 406 19.33 -32.00 5.10
N GLU A 407 20.37 -32.26 5.88
CA GLU A 407 21.54 -33.01 5.41
C GLU A 407 21.15 -34.45 5.07
N HIS A 408 20.29 -35.07 5.89
CA HIS A 408 19.89 -36.46 5.67
C HIS A 408 19.06 -36.68 4.39
N VAL A 409 18.45 -35.64 3.82
CA VAL A 409 17.77 -35.72 2.52
C VAL A 409 18.79 -35.96 1.39
N LEU A 410 20.05 -35.59 1.62
CA LEU A 410 21.16 -35.72 0.69
C LEU A 410 22.23 -36.70 1.19
N LYS A 411 21.90 -37.55 2.17
CA LYS A 411 22.87 -38.37 2.91
C LYS A 411 23.79 -39.16 1.98
N GLU A 412 23.22 -39.93 1.07
CA GLU A 412 23.99 -40.80 0.17
C GLU A 412 24.83 -39.98 -0.81
N TYR A 413 24.32 -38.85 -1.30
CA TYR A 413 25.09 -37.93 -2.14
C TYR A 413 26.31 -37.36 -1.39
N ILE A 414 26.14 -36.99 -0.13
CA ILE A 414 27.21 -36.44 0.73
C ILE A 414 28.24 -37.52 1.08
N GLU A 415 27.80 -38.73 1.42
CA GLU A 415 28.69 -39.86 1.70
C GLU A 415 29.56 -40.20 0.48
N MET A 416 28.99 -40.20 -0.72
CA MET A 416 29.75 -40.42 -1.95
C MET A 416 30.77 -39.31 -2.23
N LEU A 417 30.41 -38.04 -1.97
CA LEU A 417 31.34 -36.92 -2.06
C LEU A 417 32.53 -37.08 -1.10
N GLU A 418 32.29 -37.51 0.13
CA GLU A 418 33.34 -37.75 1.13
C GLU A 418 34.25 -38.93 0.77
N LEU A 419 33.72 -39.93 0.06
CA LEU A 419 34.51 -41.03 -0.52
C LEU A 419 35.33 -40.62 -1.75
N GLY A 420 35.27 -39.35 -2.15
CA GLY A 420 36.05 -38.80 -3.26
C GLY A 420 35.41 -39.00 -4.64
N VAL A 421 34.13 -39.40 -4.71
CA VAL A 421 33.40 -39.48 -5.98
C VAL A 421 33.25 -38.08 -6.56
N GLN A 422 33.79 -37.87 -7.77
CA GLN A 422 33.60 -36.63 -8.50
C GLN A 422 32.34 -36.74 -9.36
N TYR A 423 31.35 -35.91 -9.05
CA TYR A 423 30.16 -35.78 -9.87
C TYR A 423 30.41 -34.80 -11.00
N ASP A 424 30.21 -35.28 -12.23
CA ASP A 424 30.50 -34.58 -13.49
C ASP A 424 29.54 -33.41 -13.79
N SER A 425 28.39 -33.37 -13.12
CA SER A 425 27.35 -32.37 -13.36
C SER A 425 26.54 -32.08 -12.09
N SER A 426 25.85 -30.94 -12.06
CA SER A 426 24.84 -30.59 -11.06
C SER A 426 23.63 -31.54 -11.04
N GLU A 427 23.66 -32.65 -11.78
CA GLU A 427 22.47 -33.43 -12.17
C GLU A 427 21.94 -34.38 -11.10
N ASN A 428 22.64 -34.55 -9.98
CA ASN A 428 22.30 -35.57 -8.99
C ASN A 428 21.37 -35.07 -7.88
N ILE A 429 21.22 -33.75 -7.74
CA ILE A 429 20.23 -33.15 -6.84
C ILE A 429 19.17 -32.50 -7.71
N VAL A 430 18.12 -33.25 -7.98
CA VAL A 430 16.97 -32.79 -8.74
C VAL A 430 16.06 -32.00 -7.80
N ILE A 431 15.63 -30.84 -8.28
CA ILE A 431 14.61 -30.04 -7.60
C ILE A 431 13.50 -29.74 -8.59
N HIS A 432 12.26 -29.79 -8.11
CA HIS A 432 11.11 -29.42 -8.92
C HIS A 432 9.95 -28.98 -8.03
N ARG A 433 8.89 -28.46 -8.66
CA ARG A 433 7.65 -28.10 -8.00
C ARG A 433 6.57 -29.03 -8.47
N SER A 434 5.73 -29.49 -7.55
CA SER A 434 4.84 -30.61 -7.78
C SER A 434 3.84 -30.47 -8.94
N LYS A 435 3.20 -29.30 -9.08
CA LYS A 435 2.26 -29.02 -10.19
C LYS A 435 2.95 -28.63 -11.50
N TYR A 436 4.28 -28.49 -11.47
CA TYR A 436 5.13 -28.13 -12.60
C TYR A 436 6.25 -29.17 -12.77
N SER A 437 6.03 -30.40 -12.32
CA SER A 437 7.05 -31.45 -12.16
C SER A 437 7.75 -31.84 -13.47
N HIS A 438 7.21 -31.41 -14.62
CA HIS A 438 7.85 -31.58 -15.93
C HIS A 438 9.08 -30.69 -16.12
N GLU A 439 9.22 -29.58 -15.37
CA GLU A 439 10.39 -28.71 -15.38
C GLU A 439 11.34 -29.07 -14.23
N LYS A 440 12.13 -30.14 -14.42
CA LYS A 440 13.19 -30.50 -13.48
C LYS A 440 14.34 -29.50 -13.55
N GLN A 441 14.79 -29.04 -12.40
CA GLN A 441 15.98 -28.22 -12.24
C GLN A 441 16.99 -28.94 -11.36
N TYR A 442 18.20 -28.39 -11.34
CA TYR A 442 19.34 -29.01 -10.67
C TYR A 442 19.93 -28.05 -9.65
N ALA A 443 20.17 -28.55 -8.46
CA ALA A 443 20.78 -27.79 -7.36
C ALA A 443 22.23 -28.24 -7.13
N LYS A 444 23.09 -27.30 -6.72
CA LYS A 444 24.46 -27.59 -6.33
C LYS A 444 24.63 -27.36 -4.83
N LEU A 445 25.11 -28.38 -4.11
CA LEU A 445 25.46 -28.28 -2.70
C LEU A 445 26.56 -27.22 -2.49
N LEU A 446 26.31 -26.26 -1.59
CA LEU A 446 27.26 -25.22 -1.20
C LEU A 446 28.00 -25.60 0.08
N CYS A 447 27.25 -26.00 1.11
CA CYS A 447 27.78 -26.46 2.39
C CYS A 447 26.73 -27.27 3.14
N TYR A 448 27.16 -28.03 4.15
CA TYR A 448 26.28 -28.83 5.00
C TYR A 448 26.88 -28.97 6.41
N ASP A 449 26.05 -29.40 7.37
CA ASP A 449 26.44 -29.77 8.73
C ASP A 449 25.67 -31.03 9.15
N LYS A 450 26.38 -32.14 9.32
CA LYS A 450 25.82 -33.45 9.69
C LYS A 450 25.21 -33.48 11.09
N ILE A 451 25.81 -32.74 12.02
CA ILE A 451 25.37 -32.72 13.41
C ILE A 451 24.03 -31.98 13.48
N LYS A 452 24.03 -30.77 12.90
CA LYS A 452 22.85 -29.90 12.86
C LYS A 452 21.77 -30.39 11.92
N ASP A 453 22.11 -31.24 10.95
CA ASP A 453 21.22 -31.78 9.92
C ASP A 453 20.71 -30.69 8.96
N ILE A 454 21.63 -29.89 8.44
CA ILE A 454 21.36 -28.75 7.55
C ILE A 454 22.19 -28.90 6.28
N ALA A 455 21.57 -28.68 5.12
CA ALA A 455 22.26 -28.52 3.84
C ALA A 455 21.80 -27.21 3.15
N ILE A 456 22.76 -26.49 2.58
CA ILE A 456 22.52 -25.26 1.81
C ILE A 456 22.95 -25.51 0.36
N LEU A 457 22.05 -25.24 -0.58
CA LEU A 457 22.26 -25.43 -2.00
C LEU A 457 22.07 -24.13 -2.78
N SER A 458 22.62 -24.10 -4.00
CA SER A 458 22.43 -23.05 -4.99
C SER A 458 21.65 -23.56 -6.19
N ILE A 459 20.87 -22.66 -6.80
CA ILE A 459 20.12 -22.91 -8.03
C ILE A 459 20.64 -21.94 -9.09
N LYS A 460 21.01 -22.47 -10.25
CA LYS A 460 21.54 -21.67 -11.36
C LYS A 460 20.48 -20.67 -11.84
N GLY A 461 20.86 -19.40 -11.96
CA GLY A 461 19.99 -18.33 -12.48
C GLY A 461 19.03 -17.71 -11.46
N LEU A 462 19.04 -18.14 -10.19
CA LEU A 462 18.17 -17.60 -9.15
C LEU A 462 18.84 -16.42 -8.43
N ASP A 463 18.22 -15.22 -8.47
CA ASP A 463 18.66 -14.05 -7.70
C ASP A 463 18.13 -14.11 -6.26
N ILE A 464 18.84 -14.84 -5.40
CA ILE A 464 18.47 -15.06 -3.99
C ILE A 464 18.32 -13.77 -3.17
N LYS A 465 18.80 -12.60 -3.64
CA LYS A 465 18.58 -11.32 -2.94
C LYS A 465 17.15 -10.81 -3.09
N LYS A 466 16.42 -11.27 -4.10
CA LYS A 466 15.06 -10.79 -4.44
C LYS A 466 13.95 -11.80 -4.18
N VAL A 467 14.29 -13.08 -4.04
CA VAL A 467 13.34 -14.20 -3.95
C VAL A 467 13.63 -15.06 -2.73
N GLY A 468 12.63 -15.80 -2.27
CA GLY A 468 12.70 -16.61 -1.06
C GLY A 468 11.98 -15.98 0.13
N PHE A 469 11.78 -16.81 1.14
CA PHE A 469 11.23 -16.41 2.42
C PHE A 469 12.17 -15.44 3.15
N ASP A 470 11.60 -14.41 3.77
CA ASP A 470 12.25 -13.70 4.87
C ASP A 470 12.27 -14.63 6.12
N TYR A 471 13.07 -14.30 7.14
CA TYR A 471 13.22 -15.14 8.33
C TYR A 471 13.13 -14.32 9.62
N ASN A 472 12.79 -15.02 10.71
CA ASN A 472 12.76 -14.47 12.05
C ASN A 472 13.42 -15.46 13.01
N VAL A 473 14.48 -15.02 13.69
CA VAL A 473 15.27 -15.88 14.58
C VAL A 473 14.62 -16.10 15.94
N SER A 474 13.58 -15.33 16.27
CA SER A 474 12.84 -15.47 17.53
C SER A 474 11.82 -16.59 17.42
N ILE A 475 11.91 -17.54 18.34
CA ILE A 475 10.97 -18.65 18.49
C ILE A 475 10.47 -18.63 19.93
N GLU A 476 9.16 -18.62 20.11
CA GLU A 476 8.51 -18.59 21.42
C GLU A 476 7.57 -19.79 21.58
N PRO A 477 7.42 -20.36 22.79
CA PRO A 477 6.35 -21.33 23.06
C PRO A 477 4.97 -20.74 22.72
N ASP A 478 4.04 -21.60 22.30
CA ASP A 478 2.69 -21.27 21.84
C ASP A 478 2.62 -20.39 20.57
N GLN A 479 3.75 -20.09 19.95
CA GLN A 479 3.78 -19.36 18.68
C GLN A 479 3.07 -20.15 17.58
N GLU A 480 2.06 -19.53 16.94
CA GLU A 480 1.36 -20.11 15.79
C GLU A 480 2.29 -20.23 14.58
N ILE A 481 2.28 -21.42 13.98
CA ILE A 481 3.13 -21.76 12.84
C ILE A 481 2.37 -22.48 11.73
N GLN A 482 2.97 -22.49 10.55
CA GLN A 482 2.60 -23.37 9.46
C GLN A 482 3.82 -24.19 9.02
N LEU A 483 3.67 -25.51 9.01
CA LEU A 483 4.60 -26.43 8.37
C LEU A 483 4.24 -26.54 6.89
N VAL A 484 5.18 -26.21 6.03
CA VAL A 484 5.00 -26.19 4.58
C VAL A 484 5.92 -27.24 3.94
N GLY A 485 5.40 -28.02 2.99
CA GLY A 485 6.23 -28.98 2.26
C GLY A 485 5.46 -30.00 1.44
N TYR A 486 6.15 -31.05 1.01
CA TYR A 486 5.62 -32.11 0.15
C TYR A 486 5.78 -33.50 0.81
N PRO A 487 4.87 -33.89 1.73
CA PRO A 487 4.96 -35.18 2.38
C PRO A 487 4.72 -36.32 1.39
N ASN A 488 5.62 -37.31 1.37
CA ASN A 488 5.59 -38.50 0.53
C ASN A 488 5.18 -38.19 -0.91
N PHE A 489 5.93 -37.30 -1.56
CA PHE A 489 5.55 -36.69 -2.83
C PHE A 489 5.30 -37.74 -3.93
N ARG A 490 4.27 -37.47 -4.75
CA ARG A 490 3.85 -38.21 -5.93
C ARG A 490 3.46 -37.20 -7.00
N GLU A 491 3.64 -37.56 -8.25
CA GLU A 491 3.36 -36.68 -9.38
C GLU A 491 1.96 -36.06 -9.29
N ASN A 492 1.84 -34.76 -9.58
CA ASN A 492 0.62 -33.94 -9.51
C ASN A 492 0.04 -33.66 -8.10
N MET A 493 0.75 -33.93 -7.00
CA MET A 493 0.28 -33.51 -5.68
C MET A 493 0.44 -31.99 -5.44
N ASP A 494 -0.39 -31.40 -4.60
CA ASP A 494 -0.27 -29.98 -4.22
C ASP A 494 0.67 -29.81 -3.01
N ILE A 495 1.16 -28.59 -2.77
CA ILE A 495 1.90 -28.26 -1.54
C ILE A 495 1.03 -28.49 -0.29
N SER A 496 1.59 -29.15 0.71
CA SER A 496 0.95 -29.36 2.01
C SER A 496 1.26 -28.19 2.95
N ILE A 497 0.23 -27.67 3.60
CA ILE A 497 0.35 -26.62 4.62
C ILE A 497 -0.41 -27.10 5.85
N LYS A 498 0.30 -27.33 6.96
CA LYS A 498 -0.27 -27.79 8.22
C LYS A 498 -0.09 -26.73 9.30
N ASN A 499 -1.18 -26.31 9.91
CA ASN A 499 -1.13 -25.39 11.05
C ASN A 499 -0.68 -26.14 12.31
N GLY A 500 0.00 -25.43 13.20
CA GLY A 500 0.38 -25.93 14.51
C GLY A 500 0.87 -24.80 15.41
N VAL A 501 1.51 -25.18 16.50
CA VAL A 501 2.20 -24.28 17.43
C VAL A 501 3.57 -24.84 17.78
N ILE A 502 4.45 -23.97 18.26
CA ILE A 502 5.67 -24.39 18.96
C ILE A 502 5.30 -24.81 20.38
N LEU A 503 5.67 -26.02 20.78
CA LEU A 503 5.34 -26.58 22.09
C LEU A 503 6.41 -26.24 23.14
N GLY A 504 7.68 -26.18 22.74
CA GLY A 504 8.76 -25.83 23.66
C GLY A 504 10.15 -26.19 23.13
N GLU A 505 11.16 -25.79 23.90
CA GLU A 505 12.56 -26.10 23.62
C GLU A 505 12.89 -27.54 24.02
N ARG A 506 13.71 -28.19 23.18
CA ARG A 506 14.30 -29.51 23.46
C ARG A 506 15.79 -29.47 23.18
N TYR A 507 16.54 -30.26 23.94
CA TYR A 507 17.95 -30.51 23.67
C TYR A 507 18.09 -31.97 23.26
N THR A 508 18.63 -32.20 22.07
CA THR A 508 18.76 -33.55 21.51
C THR A 508 20.24 -33.93 21.49
N ASP A 509 20.59 -35.00 22.21
CA ASP A 509 21.94 -35.54 22.27
C ASP A 509 22.15 -36.56 21.14
N LYS A 510 22.82 -36.15 20.06
CA LYS A 510 23.12 -37.05 18.92
C LYS A 510 24.39 -37.88 19.09
N THR A 511 25.35 -37.40 19.90
CA THR A 511 26.70 -38.01 20.00
C THR A 511 27.16 -38.25 21.44
N GLY A 512 26.33 -37.96 22.45
CA GLY A 512 26.70 -38.04 23.87
C GLY A 512 27.62 -36.92 24.37
N PHE A 513 28.13 -36.05 23.48
CA PHE A 513 29.05 -34.96 23.81
C PHE A 513 28.57 -33.56 23.36
N VAL A 514 27.57 -33.47 22.48
CA VAL A 514 27.03 -32.21 21.94
C VAL A 514 25.51 -32.25 21.98
N SER A 515 24.90 -31.35 22.75
CA SER A 515 23.45 -31.13 22.82
C SER A 515 23.03 -30.05 21.81
N GLU A 516 22.17 -30.38 20.86
CA GLU A 516 21.66 -29.41 19.87
C GLU A 516 20.30 -28.86 20.29
N LYS A 517 20.14 -27.53 20.22
CA LYS A 517 18.87 -26.88 20.53
C LYS A 517 17.86 -27.12 19.39
N ARG A 518 16.75 -27.77 19.73
CA ARG A 518 15.60 -28.03 18.86
C ARG A 518 14.34 -27.42 19.47
N PHE A 519 13.28 -27.34 18.67
CA PHE A 519 11.95 -27.02 19.16
C PHE A 519 10.98 -28.13 18.78
N GLU A 520 10.06 -28.44 19.68
CA GLU A 520 8.96 -29.34 19.42
C GLU A 520 7.78 -28.58 18.81
N THR A 521 7.08 -29.20 17.86
CA THR A 521 5.89 -28.62 17.25
C THR A 521 4.68 -29.57 17.31
N SER A 522 3.49 -29.00 17.43
CA SER A 522 2.24 -29.77 17.29
C SER A 522 1.90 -30.12 15.83
N ALA A 523 2.55 -29.49 14.84
CA ALA A 523 2.35 -29.83 13.44
C ALA A 523 3.01 -31.18 13.12
N HIS A 524 2.21 -32.17 12.71
CA HIS A 524 2.71 -33.50 12.39
C HIS A 524 3.64 -33.50 11.15
N ILE A 525 4.88 -33.96 11.35
CA ILE A 525 5.90 -34.15 10.31
C ILE A 525 5.84 -35.61 9.84
N TYR A 526 5.63 -35.82 8.54
CA TYR A 526 5.61 -37.14 7.90
C TYR A 526 6.84 -37.29 7.00
N GLY A 527 7.10 -38.51 6.49
CA GLY A 527 8.09 -38.72 5.43
C GLY A 527 7.89 -37.72 4.28
N GLY A 528 8.98 -37.18 3.75
CA GLY A 528 8.98 -36.15 2.70
C GLY A 528 8.81 -34.69 3.20
N ASN A 529 8.34 -34.44 4.42
CA ASN A 529 8.31 -33.07 4.99
C ASN A 529 9.68 -32.58 5.45
N SER A 530 10.64 -33.48 5.65
CA SER A 530 11.99 -33.16 6.08
C SER A 530 12.62 -32.13 5.15
N GLY A 531 13.18 -31.07 5.73
CA GLY A 531 13.78 -29.93 5.06
C GLY A 531 12.79 -28.82 4.70
N GLY A 532 11.49 -29.02 4.94
CA GLY A 532 10.44 -28.03 4.70
C GLY A 532 10.48 -26.85 5.68
N PRO A 533 10.04 -25.64 5.26
CA PRO A 533 10.03 -24.48 6.13
C PRO A 533 8.89 -24.53 7.14
N VAL A 534 9.20 -24.12 8.36
CA VAL A 534 8.23 -23.78 9.40
C VAL A 534 8.17 -22.27 9.49
N VAL A 535 7.01 -21.70 9.17
CA VAL A 535 6.81 -20.25 9.07
C VAL A 535 5.84 -19.73 10.12
N ASN A 536 6.04 -18.49 10.56
CA ASN A 536 5.09 -17.77 11.41
C ASN A 536 3.88 -17.22 10.61
N MET A 537 2.98 -16.52 11.28
CA MET A 537 1.81 -15.93 10.63
C MET A 537 2.13 -14.80 9.64
N ALA A 538 3.26 -14.11 9.82
CA ALA A 538 3.82 -13.14 8.87
C ALA A 538 4.50 -13.81 7.65
N ASN A 539 4.51 -15.14 7.57
CA ASN A 539 5.15 -15.94 6.52
C ASN A 539 6.69 -15.84 6.50
N GLU A 540 7.29 -15.54 7.65
CA GLU A 540 8.74 -15.57 7.86
C GLU A 540 9.13 -16.96 8.36
N VAL A 541 10.23 -17.53 7.84
CA VAL A 541 10.75 -18.82 8.31
C VAL A 541 11.37 -18.64 9.69
N ILE A 542 10.93 -19.47 10.63
CA ILE A 542 11.47 -19.53 11.98
C ILE A 542 12.25 -20.81 12.24
N ALA A 543 11.95 -21.89 11.51
CA ALA A 543 12.61 -23.17 11.68
C ALA A 543 12.56 -24.06 10.42
N VAL A 544 13.36 -25.13 10.40
CA VAL A 544 13.39 -26.18 9.37
C VAL A 544 12.84 -27.47 9.96
N ALA A 545 11.87 -28.11 9.30
CA ALA A 545 11.32 -29.39 9.74
C ALA A 545 12.36 -30.51 9.58
N VAL A 546 12.50 -31.39 10.56
CA VAL A 546 13.52 -32.47 10.54
C VAL A 546 12.89 -33.84 10.42
N LYS A 547 12.23 -34.28 11.49
CA LYS A 547 11.72 -35.64 11.60
C LYS A 547 10.51 -35.66 12.52
N GLY A 548 9.55 -36.51 12.19
CA GLY A 548 8.40 -36.85 13.03
C GLY A 548 8.33 -38.35 13.27
N ALA A 549 7.33 -38.77 14.05
CA ALA A 549 7.20 -40.15 14.56
C ALA A 549 7.25 -41.22 13.44
N THR A 550 8.10 -42.23 13.65
CA THR A 550 8.20 -43.44 12.82
C THR A 550 7.24 -44.53 13.28
N GLU A 551 6.95 -45.52 12.42
CA GLU A 551 6.08 -46.68 12.72
C GLU A 551 6.49 -47.47 13.98
N ASN A 552 7.74 -47.34 14.43
CA ASN A 552 8.29 -48.02 15.62
C ASN A 552 8.32 -47.18 16.92
N GLY A 553 7.64 -46.03 16.97
CA GLY A 553 7.41 -45.29 18.23
C GLY A 553 8.00 -43.87 18.31
N VAL A 554 7.11 -42.96 18.75
CA VAL A 554 7.22 -41.61 19.34
C VAL A 554 8.59 -40.93 19.34
N VAL A 555 9.00 -40.37 18.20
CA VAL A 555 9.92 -39.22 18.19
C VAL A 555 9.06 -37.96 18.07
N PRO A 556 9.20 -36.97 18.97
CA PRO A 556 8.45 -35.71 18.88
C PRO A 556 8.73 -35.02 17.54
N ASN A 557 7.76 -34.26 17.02
CA ASN A 557 7.98 -33.51 15.79
C ASN A 557 8.96 -32.37 16.10
N GLU A 558 10.20 -32.50 15.63
CA GLU A 558 11.28 -31.56 15.93
C GLU A 558 11.61 -30.68 14.74
N VAL A 559 11.98 -29.44 15.06
CA VAL A 559 12.39 -28.42 14.09
C VAL A 559 13.73 -27.80 14.49
N ILE A 560 14.52 -27.43 13.49
CA ILE A 560 15.80 -26.73 13.65
C ILE A 560 15.55 -25.23 13.67
N PRO A 561 16.01 -24.47 14.67
CA PRO A 561 15.92 -23.02 14.64
C PRO A 561 16.58 -22.46 13.37
N ILE A 562 15.95 -21.50 12.69
CA ILE A 562 16.49 -20.90 11.46
C ILE A 562 17.84 -20.20 11.70
N LYS A 563 18.10 -19.79 12.95
CA LYS A 563 19.39 -19.26 13.39
C LYS A 563 20.56 -20.18 13.05
N GLU A 564 20.39 -21.50 13.18
CA GLU A 564 21.45 -22.47 12.88
C GLU A 564 21.83 -22.47 11.39
N VAL A 565 20.86 -22.25 10.51
CA VAL A 565 21.10 -22.11 9.06
C VAL A 565 21.86 -20.82 8.76
N ILE A 566 21.50 -19.72 9.43
CA ILE A 566 22.16 -18.42 9.29
C ILE A 566 23.61 -18.49 9.76
N ASP A 567 23.85 -19.14 10.90
CA ASP A 567 25.18 -19.30 11.47
C ASP A 567 26.06 -20.18 10.57
N LEU A 568 25.51 -21.25 9.99
CA LEU A 568 26.20 -22.06 8.98
C LEU A 568 26.54 -21.26 7.71
N ALA A 569 25.60 -20.43 7.23
CA ALA A 569 25.80 -19.57 6.06
C ALA A 569 26.90 -18.52 6.30
N LYS A 570 26.96 -17.91 7.49
CA LYS A 570 28.03 -16.98 7.89
C LYS A 570 29.38 -17.68 7.96
N LYS A 571 29.45 -18.86 8.61
CA LYS A 571 30.68 -19.66 8.72
C LYS A 571 31.29 -19.98 7.35
N ASN A 572 30.43 -20.24 6.36
CA ASN A 572 30.83 -20.56 4.99
C ASN A 572 30.90 -19.33 4.05
N LYS A 573 30.83 -18.10 4.57
CA LYS A 573 30.92 -16.84 3.81
C LYS A 573 29.88 -16.70 2.69
N ILE A 574 28.70 -17.32 2.85
CA ILE A 574 27.57 -17.17 1.92
C ILE A 574 26.92 -15.79 2.08
N ILE A 575 26.87 -15.30 3.32
CA ILE A 575 26.39 -13.96 3.67
C ILE A 575 27.48 -13.18 4.43
N THR A 576 27.61 -11.88 4.17
CA THR A 576 28.49 -10.97 4.91
C THR A 576 27.90 -10.63 6.27
N THR A 577 28.78 -10.55 7.29
CA THR A 577 28.47 -10.21 8.69
C THR A 577 27.73 -8.91 8.88
#